data_AF-A0A0D0A6P9-F1
#
_entry.id   AF-A0A0D0A6P9-F1
#
_cell.length_a   1.000
_cell.length_b   1.000
_cell.length_c   1.000
_cell.angle_alpha   90.00
_cell.angle_beta   90.00
_cell.angle_gamma   90.00
#
_symmetry.space_group_name_H-M   'P 1'
#
loop_
_entity.id
_entity.type
_entity.pdbx_description
1 polymer ?
#
loop_
_entity_poly.entity_id
_entity_poly.type
_entity_poly.pdbx_seq_one_letter_code
_entity_poly.pdbx_strand_id
1 'polypeptide(L)'
;MPLATTPSSTPDGTVAMHRQLKIKVDATKRLRKEHNLYREEAQAQEQKLSKLANENAEEWELKHAKRIAEESQRMVKDTRDRLDKVVQELTSFVASIKNKPEFENDEELVKAEEALTAASV
;
A
#
# COMPACT_ATOMS: atom_id res chain seq x y z
N MET A 1 -8.06 27.49 48.66
CA MET A 1 -8.06 26.07 48.25
C MET A 1 -9.52 25.61 48.17
N PRO A 2 -9.96 24.76 47.22
CA PRO A 2 -9.23 24.00 46.19
C PRO A 2 -9.60 24.36 44.73
N LEU A 3 -8.86 23.75 43.81
CA LEU A 3 -8.91 23.88 42.35
C LEU A 3 -9.96 22.96 41.70
N ALA A 4 -10.18 23.24 40.40
CA ALA A 4 -10.49 22.31 39.31
C ALA A 4 -11.95 22.06 38.92
N THR A 5 -12.34 22.65 37.79
CA THR A 5 -13.16 21.98 36.77
C THR A 5 -12.74 22.53 35.41
N THR A 6 -11.87 21.78 34.74
CA THR A 6 -11.54 21.95 33.31
C THR A 6 -12.71 21.46 32.47
N PRO A 7 -13.23 22.23 31.49
CA PRO A 7 -13.98 21.64 30.40
C PRO A 7 -13.00 20.88 29.51
N SER A 8 -13.09 19.56 29.53
CA SER A 8 -12.35 18.64 28.67
C SER A 8 -12.83 18.76 27.23
N SER A 9 -12.10 19.49 26.40
CA SER A 9 -12.12 19.28 24.96
C SER A 9 -10.67 19.32 24.50
N THR A 10 -10.02 18.16 24.53
CA THR A 10 -8.59 18.03 24.23
C THR A 10 -8.41 18.02 22.70
N PRO A 11 -7.79 19.04 22.09
CA PRO A 11 -7.44 19.04 20.65
C PRO A 11 -6.31 18.05 20.29
N ASP A 12 -5.79 17.30 21.27
CA ASP A 12 -4.64 16.41 21.10
C ASP A 12 -5.00 15.10 20.36
N GLY A 13 -6.24 14.62 20.52
CA GLY A 13 -6.70 13.36 19.94
C GLY A 13 -6.95 13.42 18.43
N THR A 14 -7.42 14.55 17.90
CA THR A 14 -7.63 14.77 16.46
C THR A 14 -6.31 14.87 15.72
N VAL A 15 -5.36 15.65 16.23
CA VAL A 15 -4.02 15.80 15.64
C VAL A 15 -3.27 14.46 15.59
N ALA A 16 -3.42 13.61 16.61
CA ALA A 16 -2.86 12.26 16.60
C ALA A 16 -3.46 11.39 15.48
N MET A 17 -4.78 11.48 15.25
CA MET A 17 -5.47 10.73 14.20
C MET A 17 -5.12 11.21 12.78
N HIS A 18 -5.01 12.53 12.58
CA HIS A 18 -4.50 13.14 11.33
C HIS A 18 -3.11 12.60 11.00
N ARG A 19 -2.19 12.68 11.97
CA ARG A 19 -0.83 12.17 11.81
C ARG A 19 -0.82 10.68 11.46
N GLN A 20 -1.65 9.88 12.12
CA GLN A 20 -1.73 8.45 11.89
C GLN A 20 -2.33 8.11 10.51
N LEU A 21 -3.32 8.88 10.05
CA LEU A 21 -3.85 8.79 8.69
C LEU A 21 -2.75 9.06 7.67
N LYS A 22 -2.03 10.18 7.83
CA LYS A 22 -0.92 10.57 6.95
C LYS A 22 0.18 9.51 6.88
N ILE A 23 0.52 8.91 8.02
CA ILE A 23 1.51 7.81 8.08
C ILE A 23 1.00 6.60 7.28
N LYS A 24 -0.26 6.19 7.47
CA LYS A 24 -0.84 5.05 6.74
C LYS A 24 -0.96 5.32 5.24
N VAL A 25 -1.32 6.55 4.85
CA VAL A 25 -1.35 6.99 3.45
C VAL A 25 0.04 6.96 2.82
N ASP A 26 1.05 7.51 3.51
CA ASP A 26 2.44 7.49 3.00
C ASP A 26 2.98 6.06 2.90
N ALA A 27 2.69 5.21 3.89
CA ALA A 27 3.03 3.79 3.87
C ALA A 27 2.40 3.08 2.66
N THR A 28 1.11 3.32 2.39
CA THR A 28 0.40 2.78 1.21
C THR A 28 1.06 3.26 -0.09
N LYS A 29 1.39 4.55 -0.20
CA LYS A 29 2.07 5.13 -1.38
C LYS A 29 3.45 4.53 -1.60
N ARG A 30 4.22 4.27 -0.54
CA ARG A 30 5.54 3.63 -0.61
C ARG A 30 5.43 2.18 -1.06
N LEU A 31 4.58 1.38 -0.39
CA LEU A 31 4.32 -0.01 -0.75
C LEU A 31 3.86 -0.15 -2.19
N ARG A 32 3.03 0.77 -2.68
CA ARG A 32 2.59 0.77 -4.08
C ARG A 32 3.73 1.01 -5.05
N LYS A 33 4.66 1.93 -4.75
CA LYS A 33 5.85 2.15 -5.59
C LYS A 33 6.73 0.92 -5.61
N GLU A 34 6.92 0.27 -4.45
CA GLU A 34 7.68 -0.97 -4.32
C GLU A 34 7.03 -2.10 -5.14
N HIS A 35 5.73 -2.31 -5.00
CA HIS A 35 4.97 -3.29 -5.78
C HIS A 35 5.05 -3.02 -7.28
N ASN A 36 4.96 -1.76 -7.72
CA ASN A 36 5.10 -1.42 -9.13
C ASN A 36 6.50 -1.74 -9.66
N LEU A 37 7.55 -1.44 -8.89
CA LEU A 37 8.92 -1.78 -9.28
C LEU A 37 9.09 -3.29 -9.46
N TYR A 38 8.62 -4.09 -8.49
CA TYR A 38 8.66 -5.54 -8.61
C TYR A 38 7.81 -6.08 -9.76
N ARG A 39 6.67 -5.43 -10.06
CA ARG A 39 5.82 -5.78 -11.20
C ARG A 39 6.52 -5.53 -12.52
N GLU A 40 7.22 -4.41 -12.67
CA GLU A 40 8.02 -4.10 -13.86
C GLU A 40 9.18 -5.09 -14.02
N GLU A 41 9.87 -5.44 -12.94
CA GLU A 41 10.91 -6.48 -12.96
C GLU A 41 10.37 -7.85 -13.37
N ALA A 42 9.21 -8.25 -12.80
CA ALA A 42 8.55 -9.50 -13.16
C ALA A 42 8.16 -9.52 -14.65
N GLN A 43 7.60 -8.42 -15.17
CA GLN A 43 7.29 -8.29 -16.60
C GLN A 43 8.53 -8.36 -17.48
N ALA A 44 9.63 -7.71 -17.10
CA ALA A 44 10.88 -7.78 -17.85
C ALA A 44 11.42 -9.22 -17.90
N GLN A 45 11.27 -9.97 -16.82
CA GLN A 45 11.69 -11.37 -16.75
C GLN A 45 10.79 -12.30 -17.57
N GLU A 46 9.48 -12.06 -17.57
CA GLU A 46 8.51 -12.76 -18.41
C GLU A 46 8.74 -12.48 -19.92
N GLN A 47 9.12 -11.24 -20.26
CA GLN A 47 9.53 -10.87 -21.61
C GLN A 47 10.84 -11.56 -22.02
N LYS A 48 11.83 -11.65 -21.13
CA LYS A 48 13.07 -12.42 -21.38
C LYS A 48 12.76 -13.88 -21.63
N LEU A 49 11.91 -14.50 -20.81
CA LEU A 49 11.47 -15.87 -20.99
C LEU A 49 10.77 -16.07 -22.34
N SER A 50 9.88 -15.16 -22.71
CA SER A 50 9.18 -15.20 -24.01
C SER A 50 10.15 -15.06 -25.19
N LYS A 51 11.18 -14.22 -25.06
CA LYS A 51 12.25 -14.09 -26.08
C LYS A 51 13.06 -15.38 -26.19
N LEU A 52 13.54 -15.93 -25.07
CA LEU A 52 14.27 -17.21 -25.01
C LEU A 52 13.45 -18.36 -25.60
N ALA A 53 12.14 -18.38 -25.35
CA ALA A 53 11.22 -19.36 -25.93
C ALA A 53 11.09 -19.21 -27.45
N ASN A 54 11.03 -17.98 -27.97
CA ASN A 54 10.96 -17.71 -29.41
C ASN A 54 12.28 -17.98 -30.13
N GLU A 55 13.41 -17.79 -29.47
CA GLU A 55 14.76 -18.03 -30.01
C GLU A 55 15.16 -19.52 -29.98
N ASN A 56 14.27 -20.41 -29.48
CA ASN A 56 14.57 -21.83 -29.27
C ASN A 56 15.84 -22.02 -28.43
N ALA A 57 16.00 -21.18 -27.40
CA ALA A 57 17.13 -21.25 -26.48
C ALA A 57 17.18 -22.61 -25.77
N GLU A 58 18.37 -22.98 -25.29
CA GLU A 58 18.56 -24.27 -24.64
C GLU A 58 17.59 -24.49 -23.46
N GLU A 59 17.20 -25.75 -23.27
CA GLU A 59 16.26 -26.15 -22.22
C GLU A 59 16.70 -25.69 -20.82
N TRP A 60 18.02 -25.62 -20.56
CA TRP A 60 18.56 -25.10 -19.32
C TRP A 60 18.28 -23.60 -19.13
N GLU A 61 18.50 -22.78 -20.17
CA GLU A 61 18.26 -21.33 -20.12
C GLU A 61 16.78 -21.02 -19.95
N LEU A 62 15.91 -21.75 -20.65
CA LEU A 62 14.45 -21.63 -20.54
C LEU A 62 13.96 -21.98 -19.13
N LYS A 63 14.47 -23.09 -18.56
CA LYS A 63 14.13 -23.52 -17.19
C LYS A 63 14.67 -22.57 -16.13
N HIS A 64 15.87 -22.01 -16.34
CA HIS A 64 16.45 -21.01 -15.46
C HIS A 64 15.66 -19.70 -15.49
N ALA A 65 15.37 -19.17 -16.67
CA ALA A 65 14.55 -17.97 -16.85
C ALA A 65 13.15 -18.13 -16.25
N LYS A 66 12.53 -19.30 -16.43
CA LYS A 66 11.24 -19.65 -15.78
C LYS A 66 11.33 -19.59 -14.26
N ARG A 67 12.36 -20.18 -13.67
CA ARG A 67 12.55 -20.15 -12.22
C ARG A 67 12.69 -18.73 -11.70
N ILE A 68 13.43 -17.86 -12.40
CA ILE A 68 13.56 -16.47 -11.97
C ILE A 68 12.24 -15.71 -12.15
N ALA A 69 11.52 -15.92 -13.25
CA ALA A 69 10.20 -15.30 -13.46
C ALA A 69 9.20 -15.72 -12.36
N GLU A 70 9.19 -16.99 -11.96
CA GLU A 70 8.37 -17.49 -10.85
C GLU A 70 8.76 -16.85 -9.51
N GLU A 71 10.07 -16.66 -9.25
CA GLU A 71 10.54 -16.00 -8.03
C GLU A 71 10.17 -14.51 -7.99
N SER A 72 10.33 -13.79 -9.11
CA SER A 72 9.87 -12.40 -9.25
C SER A 72 8.35 -12.29 -9.07
N GLN A 73 7.56 -13.19 -9.66
CA GLN A 73 6.10 -13.25 -9.45
C GLN A 73 5.74 -13.50 -7.98
N ARG A 74 6.52 -14.33 -7.27
CA ARG A 74 6.33 -14.55 -5.83
C ARG A 74 6.61 -13.29 -5.01
N MET A 75 7.62 -12.50 -5.38
CA MET A 75 7.91 -11.20 -4.74
C MET A 75 6.80 -10.17 -4.98
N VAL A 76 6.23 -10.13 -6.19
CA VAL A 76 5.06 -9.28 -6.50
C VAL A 76 3.87 -9.66 -5.63
N LYS A 77 3.62 -10.96 -5.43
CA LYS A 77 2.56 -11.42 -4.53
C LYS A 77 2.81 -11.02 -3.07
N ASP A 78 4.04 -11.16 -2.55
CA ASP A 78 4.35 -10.75 -1.17
C ASP A 78 4.13 -9.24 -0.96
N THR A 79 4.60 -8.42 -1.90
CA THR A 79 4.39 -6.97 -1.83
C THR A 79 2.93 -6.57 -2.01
N ARG A 80 2.17 -7.30 -2.83
CA ARG A 80 0.72 -7.15 -2.93
C ARG A 80 0.02 -7.46 -1.61
N ASP A 81 0.31 -8.62 -1.00
CA ASP A 81 -0.26 -9.01 0.30
C ASP A 81 0.04 -7.99 1.40
N ARG A 82 1.27 -7.43 1.43
CA ARG A 82 1.61 -6.34 2.35
C ARG A 82 0.84 -5.07 2.08
N LEU A 83 0.67 -4.72 0.80
CA LEU A 83 -0.10 -3.56 0.39
C LEU A 83 -1.58 -3.73 0.77
N ASP A 84 -2.18 -4.90 0.53
CA ASP A 84 -3.55 -5.24 0.91
C ASP A 84 -3.77 -5.10 2.43
N LYS A 85 -2.83 -5.56 3.26
CA LYS A 85 -2.90 -5.37 4.72
C LYS A 85 -2.94 -3.89 5.11
N VAL A 86 -2.08 -3.07 4.52
CA VAL A 86 -2.05 -1.62 4.82
C VAL A 86 -3.31 -0.92 4.29
N VAL A 87 -3.82 -1.33 3.14
CA VAL A 87 -5.10 -0.85 2.58
C VAL A 87 -6.27 -1.21 3.49
N GLN A 88 -6.32 -2.44 4.01
CA GLN A 88 -7.35 -2.86 4.98
C GLN A 88 -7.26 -2.07 6.28
N GLU A 89 -6.05 -1.86 6.80
CA GLU A 89 -5.83 -1.02 7.98
C GLU A 89 -6.25 0.44 7.75
N LEU A 90 -5.91 1.01 6.60
CA LEU A 90 -6.27 2.37 6.23
C LEU A 90 -7.78 2.50 6.06
N THR A 91 -8.44 1.53 5.42
CA THR A 91 -9.92 1.49 5.26
C THR A 91 -10.61 1.43 6.63
N SER A 92 -10.15 0.53 7.50
CA SER A 92 -10.70 0.36 8.84
C SER A 92 -10.53 1.62 9.68
N PHE A 93 -9.38 2.29 9.54
CA PHE A 93 -9.10 3.55 10.19
C PHE A 93 -10.01 4.67 9.64
N VAL A 94 -10.11 4.83 8.33
CA VAL A 94 -11.01 5.78 7.65
C VAL A 94 -12.46 5.58 8.09
N ALA A 95 -12.96 4.35 8.16
CA ALA A 95 -14.31 4.05 8.64
C ALA A 95 -14.52 4.45 10.12
N SER A 96 -13.49 4.29 10.95
CA SER A 96 -13.54 4.70 12.36
C SER A 96 -13.55 6.22 12.52
N ILE A 97 -12.95 6.95 11.58
CA ILE A 97 -12.83 8.40 11.61
C ILE A 97 -14.02 9.09 10.92
N LYS A 98 -14.59 8.51 9.86
CA LYS A 98 -15.77 9.04 9.14
C LYS A 98 -16.99 9.26 10.03
N ASN A 99 -17.08 8.56 11.16
CA ASN A 99 -18.16 8.74 12.14
C ASN A 99 -17.95 9.99 13.04
N LYS A 100 -16.81 10.69 12.91
CA LYS A 100 -16.54 11.91 13.66
C LYS A 100 -16.82 13.14 12.79
N PRO A 101 -17.61 14.12 13.29
CA PRO A 101 -17.97 15.33 12.54
C PRO A 101 -16.77 16.23 12.23
N GLU A 102 -15.66 16.10 12.97
CA GLU A 102 -14.42 16.85 12.74
C GLU A 102 -13.71 16.48 11.42
N PHE A 103 -14.01 15.31 10.86
CA PHE A 103 -13.32 14.81 9.66
C PHE A 103 -14.19 14.86 8.40
N GLU A 104 -15.46 15.26 8.51
CA GLU A 104 -16.45 15.20 7.43
C GLU A 104 -16.06 16.04 6.19
N ASN A 105 -15.15 17.01 6.35
CA ASN A 105 -14.60 17.84 5.26
C ASN A 105 -13.06 17.87 5.23
N ASP A 106 -12.40 16.86 5.80
CA ASP A 106 -10.95 16.88 5.90
C ASP A 106 -10.26 16.48 4.61
N GLU A 107 -9.32 17.29 4.12
CA GLU A 107 -8.50 16.97 2.96
C GLU A 107 -7.70 15.68 3.15
N GLU A 108 -7.40 15.35 4.41
CA GLU A 108 -6.68 14.14 4.76
C GLU A 108 -7.51 12.87 4.48
N LEU A 109 -8.84 12.94 4.67
CA LEU A 109 -9.73 11.83 4.30
C LEU A 109 -9.77 11.60 2.79
N VAL A 110 -9.84 12.67 2.01
CA VAL A 110 -9.79 12.59 0.54
C VAL A 110 -8.47 11.97 0.07
N LYS A 111 -7.34 12.41 0.64
CA LYS A 111 -6.01 11.82 0.33
C LYS A 111 -5.92 10.35 0.73
N ALA A 112 -6.62 9.94 1.79
CA ALA A 112 -6.69 8.54 2.20
C ALA A 112 -7.56 7.71 1.25
N GLU A 113 -8.71 8.22 0.82
CA GLU A 113 -9.56 7.57 -0.17
C GLU A 113 -8.86 7.45 -1.52
N GLU A 114 -8.18 8.50 -2.00
CA GLU A 114 -7.36 8.44 -3.21
C GLU A 114 -6.26 7.38 -3.10
N ALA A 115 -5.59 7.29 -1.94
CA ALA A 115 -4.57 6.27 -1.71
C ALA A 115 -5.17 4.85 -1.68
N LEU A 116 -6.37 4.67 -1.13
CA LEU A 116 -7.12 3.42 -1.13
C LEU A 116 -7.55 3.00 -2.53
N THR A 117 -8.14 3.91 -3.31
CA THR A 117 -8.54 3.67 -4.70
C THR A 117 -7.33 3.33 -5.55
N ALA A 118 -6.23 4.07 -5.38
CA ALA A 118 -5.04 3.87 -6.19
C ALA A 118 -4.14 2.71 -5.71
N ALA A 119 -4.45 2.11 -4.56
CA ALA A 119 -3.83 0.88 -4.06
C ALA A 119 -4.71 -0.36 -4.28
N SER A 120 -6.02 -0.18 -4.50
CA SER A 120 -6.90 -1.25 -4.99
C SER A 120 -6.54 -1.58 -6.44
N VAL A 121 -5.68 -2.59 -6.64
CA VAL A 121 -5.21 -3.10 -7.95
C VAL A 121 -5.76 -4.48 -8.25
#